data_AF-A0A821JB33-F1
#
_entry.id   AF-A0A821JB33-F1
#
_cell.length_a   1.000
_cell.length_b   1.000
_cell.length_c   1.000
_cell.angle_alpha   90.00
_cell.angle_beta   90.00
_cell.angle_gamma   90.00
#
_symmetry.space_group_name_H-M   'P 1'
#
loop_
_entity.id
_entity.type
_entity.pdbx_description
1 polymer ?
#
loop_
_entity_poly.entity_id
_entity_poly.type
_entity_poly.pdbx_seq_one_letter_code
_entity_poly.pdbx_strand_id
1 'polypeptide(L)'
;LWEVHLTITDESDPQLAGLTDRIKEEVQGTSGWYRMGKLMLKVGHFDQAEELYNELLENASDDSDRALIYHQLGWSKKNQGEYQQAVTFYKKSLEICKEILSPDDPNLASSYNNIGGV
;
A
#
# COMPACT_ATOMS: atom_id res chain seq x y z
N LEU A 1 -26.63 -21.30 -8.94
CA LEU A 1 -25.33 -21.77 -8.40
C LEU A 1 -24.29 -21.32 -9.41
N TRP A 2 -23.68 -20.17 -9.17
CA TRP A 2 -22.66 -19.61 -10.08
C TRP A 2 -21.31 -19.85 -9.41
N GLU A 3 -20.58 -20.85 -9.89
CA GLU A 3 -19.17 -21.03 -9.58
C GLU A 3 -18.39 -19.89 -10.25
N VAL A 4 -17.85 -18.99 -9.44
CA VAL A 4 -16.95 -17.94 -9.91
C VAL A 4 -15.58 -18.58 -10.09
N HIS A 5 -15.29 -19.01 -11.32
CA HIS A 5 -13.92 -19.33 -11.70
C HIS A 5 -13.13 -18.02 -11.76
N LEU A 6 -12.40 -17.73 -10.68
CA LEU A 6 -11.42 -16.66 -10.59
C LEU A 6 -10.19 -17.02 -11.42
N THR A 7 -10.26 -16.85 -12.74
CA THR A 7 -9.07 -16.80 -13.60
C THR A 7 -8.53 -15.37 -13.59
N ILE A 8 -7.89 -15.00 -12.46
CA ILE A 8 -7.15 -13.75 -12.32
C ILE A 8 -5.75 -13.98 -12.88
N THR A 9 -5.57 -13.93 -14.20
CA THR A 9 -4.24 -14.10 -14.80
C THR A 9 -4.00 -13.29 -16.07
N ASP A 10 -4.75 -12.21 -16.32
CA ASP A 10 -4.43 -11.35 -17.46
C ASP A 10 -4.52 -9.87 -17.08
N GLU A 11 -3.41 -9.16 -17.22
CA GLU A 11 -3.26 -7.71 -16.96
C GLU A 11 -4.16 -6.85 -17.86
N SER A 12 -4.76 -7.45 -18.89
CA SER A 12 -5.75 -6.85 -19.78
C SER A 12 -7.18 -7.02 -19.29
N ASP A 13 -7.43 -7.65 -18.13
CA ASP A 13 -8.78 -8.00 -17.67
C ASP A 13 -9.62 -6.73 -17.44
N PRO A 14 -10.62 -6.46 -18.31
CA PRO A 14 -11.48 -5.29 -18.18
C PRO A 14 -12.31 -5.31 -16.89
N GLN A 15 -12.48 -6.48 -16.27
CA GLN A 15 -13.18 -6.62 -15.00
C GLN A 15 -12.32 -6.12 -13.84
N LEU A 16 -11.00 -6.31 -13.87
CA LEU A 16 -10.09 -5.77 -12.86
C LEU A 16 -9.99 -4.24 -13.00
N ALA A 17 -9.88 -3.73 -14.22
CA ALA A 17 -9.92 -2.29 -14.48
C ALA A 17 -11.26 -1.67 -14.04
N GLY A 18 -12.38 -2.31 -14.40
CA GLY A 18 -13.71 -1.86 -13.99
C GLY A 18 -13.97 -1.97 -12.48
N LEU A 19 -13.42 -2.97 -11.80
CA LEU A 19 -13.47 -3.09 -10.34
C LEU A 19 -12.64 -1.99 -9.69
N THR A 20 -11.47 -1.70 -10.25
CA THR A 20 -10.60 -0.61 -9.83
C THR A 20 -11.36 0.71 -9.92
N ASP A 21 -11.90 1.06 -11.09
CA ASP A 21 -12.61 2.31 -11.31
C ASP A 21 -13.90 2.43 -10.47
N ARG A 22 -14.61 1.33 -10.23
CA ARG A 22 -15.74 1.31 -9.30
C ARG A 22 -15.32 1.53 -7.85
N ILE A 23 -14.18 0.96 -7.42
CA ILE A 23 -13.60 1.23 -6.10
C ILE A 23 -13.11 2.69 -6.02
N LYS A 24 -12.57 3.26 -7.12
CA LYS A 24 -12.22 4.68 -7.22
C LYS A 24 -13.44 5.58 -7.01
N GLU A 25 -14.60 5.22 -7.56
CA GLU A 25 -15.84 5.99 -7.42
C GLU A 25 -16.55 5.77 -6.07
N GLU A 26 -16.58 4.54 -5.56
CA GLU A 26 -17.33 4.19 -4.33
C GLU A 26 -16.63 4.62 -3.04
N VAL A 27 -15.29 4.69 -3.03
CA VAL A 27 -14.54 4.91 -1.79
C VAL A 27 -13.78 6.23 -1.84
N GLN A 28 -14.49 7.32 -1.57
CA GLN A 28 -13.86 8.62 -1.34
C GLN A 28 -12.91 8.58 -0.12
N GLY A 29 -11.69 9.08 -0.30
CA GLY A 29 -10.68 9.24 0.75
C GLY A 29 -9.57 8.18 0.77
N THR A 30 -8.47 8.48 1.45
CA THR A 30 -7.21 7.69 1.52
C THR A 30 -7.44 6.22 1.88
N SER A 31 -8.49 5.93 2.66
CA SER A 31 -8.85 4.58 3.10
C SER A 31 -9.30 3.63 1.97
N GLY A 32 -9.90 4.17 0.90
CA GLY A 32 -10.36 3.38 -0.25
C GLY A 32 -9.23 2.95 -1.16
N TRP A 33 -8.43 3.94 -1.55
CA TRP A 33 -7.23 3.75 -2.33
C TRP A 33 -6.21 2.86 -1.63
N TYR A 34 -6.08 2.98 -0.31
CA TYR A 34 -5.27 2.06 0.51
C TYR A 34 -5.72 0.60 0.41
N ARG A 35 -7.04 0.34 0.44
CA ARG A 35 -7.58 -1.02 0.29
C ARG A 35 -7.31 -1.58 -1.10
N MET A 36 -7.39 -0.73 -2.12
CA MET A 36 -7.11 -1.10 -3.50
C MET A 36 -5.64 -1.51 -3.70
N GLY A 37 -4.70 -0.68 -3.24
CA GLY A 37 -3.28 -1.01 -3.31
C GLY A 37 -2.95 -2.32 -2.60
N LYS A 38 -3.54 -2.57 -1.42
CA LYS A 38 -3.36 -3.86 -0.72
C LYS A 38 -3.94 -5.05 -1.47
N LEU A 39 -5.02 -4.86 -2.24
CA LEU A 39 -5.59 -5.93 -3.05
C LEU A 39 -4.67 -6.24 -4.22
N MET A 40 -4.20 -5.22 -4.95
CA MET A 40 -3.22 -5.35 -6.04
C MET A 40 -1.97 -6.11 -5.58
N LEU A 41 -1.46 -5.72 -4.42
CA LEU A 41 -0.35 -6.37 -3.73
C LEU A 41 -0.57 -7.85 -3.43
N LYS A 42 -1.78 -8.24 -3.00
CA LYS A 42 -2.11 -9.66 -2.74
C LYS A 42 -2.27 -10.49 -4.00
N VAL A 43 -2.70 -9.86 -5.09
CA VAL A 43 -2.88 -10.50 -6.39
C VAL A 43 -1.54 -10.56 -7.16
N GLY A 44 -0.51 -9.85 -6.70
CA GLY A 44 0.83 -9.84 -7.29
C GLY A 44 1.06 -8.71 -8.30
N HIS A 45 0.13 -7.76 -8.42
CA HIS A 45 0.26 -6.58 -9.27
C HIS A 45 1.06 -5.49 -8.54
N PHE A 46 2.35 -5.74 -8.36
CA PHE A 46 3.21 -4.86 -7.55
C PHE A 46 3.47 -3.50 -8.21
N ASP A 47 3.65 -3.46 -9.54
CA ASP A 47 3.93 -2.22 -10.28
C ASP A 47 2.75 -1.26 -10.22
N GLN A 48 1.53 -1.76 -10.48
CA GLN A 48 0.30 -0.95 -10.37
C GLN A 48 0.05 -0.46 -8.94
N ALA A 49 0.35 -1.29 -7.94
CA ALA A 49 0.26 -0.86 -6.55
C ALA A 49 1.24 0.28 -6.24
N GLU A 50 2.46 0.22 -6.79
CA GLU A 50 3.48 1.25 -6.62
C GLU A 50 3.09 2.56 -7.32
N GLU A 51 2.58 2.50 -8.56
CA GLU A 51 2.03 3.66 -9.26
C GLU A 51 0.92 4.33 -8.45
N LEU A 52 -0.03 3.53 -7.96
CA LEU A 52 -1.14 4.03 -7.14
C LEU A 52 -0.63 4.67 -5.84
N TYR A 53 0.31 4.03 -5.14
CA TYR A 53 0.85 4.59 -3.91
C TYR A 53 1.65 5.87 -4.15
N ASN A 54 2.36 6.00 -5.26
CA ASN A 54 3.04 7.25 -5.61
C ASN A 54 2.05 8.38 -5.91
N GLU A 55 0.97 8.10 -6.65
CA GLU A 55 -0.10 9.08 -6.90
C GLU A 55 -0.77 9.53 -5.59
N LEU A 56 -1.03 8.59 -4.66
CA LEU A 56 -1.57 8.92 -3.34
C LEU A 56 -0.60 9.75 -2.51
N LEU A 57 0.71 9.47 -2.63
CA LEU A 57 1.73 10.20 -1.89
C LEU A 57 1.80 11.66 -2.33
N GLU A 58 1.65 11.93 -3.63
CA GLU A 58 1.59 13.30 -4.19
C GLU A 58 0.34 14.06 -3.74
N ASN A 59 -0.77 13.35 -3.55
CA ASN A 59 -2.06 13.93 -3.15
C ASN A 59 -2.34 13.84 -1.63
N ALA A 60 -1.38 13.36 -0.84
CA ALA A 60 -1.58 13.15 0.59
C ALA A 60 -1.74 14.50 1.33
N SER A 61 -2.90 14.70 1.95
CA SER A 61 -3.24 15.93 2.66
C SER A 61 -2.59 16.05 4.04
N ASP A 62 -2.18 14.93 4.63
CA ASP A 62 -1.56 14.90 5.96
C ASP A 62 -0.43 13.88 6.09
N ASP A 63 0.32 14.05 7.16
CA ASP A 63 1.51 13.28 7.52
C ASP A 63 1.17 11.83 7.86
N SER A 64 -0.01 11.59 8.44
CA SER A 64 -0.48 10.24 8.78
C SER A 64 -0.68 9.40 7.51
N ASP A 65 -1.32 9.98 6.49
CA ASP A 65 -1.52 9.34 5.20
C ASP A 65 -0.19 9.05 4.50
N ARG A 66 0.74 10.02 4.49
CA ARG A 66 2.09 9.81 3.94
C ARG A 66 2.82 8.67 4.64
N ALA A 67 2.74 8.59 5.97
CA ALA A 67 3.37 7.52 6.75
C ALA A 67 2.80 6.13 6.38
N LEU A 68 1.48 6.03 6.21
CA LEU A 68 0.82 4.78 5.80
C LEU A 68 1.20 4.39 4.37
N ILE A 69 1.25 5.34 3.44
CA ILE A 69 1.61 5.08 2.04
C ILE A 69 3.06 4.58 1.94
N TYR A 70 4.00 5.22 2.62
CA TYR A 70 5.38 4.74 2.68
C TYR A 70 5.50 3.34 3.31
N HIS A 71 4.69 3.02 4.31
CA HIS A 71 4.65 1.67 4.87
C HIS A 71 4.23 0.63 3.83
N GLN A 72 3.23 0.92 3.00
CA GLN A 72 2.79 0.00 1.95
C GLN A 72 3.79 -0.15 0.82
N LEU A 73 4.45 0.93 0.40
CA LEU A 73 5.56 0.87 -0.57
C LEU A 73 6.69 -0.03 -0.04
N GLY A 74 7.05 0.11 1.24
CA GLY A 74 8.03 -0.76 1.87
C GLY A 74 7.61 -2.24 1.86
N TRP A 75 6.34 -2.50 2.16
CA TRP A 75 5.78 -3.85 2.10
C TRP A 75 5.76 -4.43 0.68
N SER A 76 5.41 -3.62 -0.32
CA SER A 76 5.45 -4.01 -1.73
C SER A 76 6.86 -4.46 -2.13
N LYS A 77 7.86 -3.61 -1.87
CA LYS A 77 9.26 -3.89 -2.21
C LYS A 77 9.80 -5.11 -1.49
N LYS A 78 9.40 -5.33 -0.23
CA LYS A 78 9.76 -6.56 0.50
C LYS A 78 9.21 -7.81 -0.20
N ASN A 79 7.94 -7.80 -0.64
CA ASN A 79 7.34 -8.95 -1.32
C ASN A 79 7.94 -9.20 -2.71
N GLN A 80 8.49 -8.17 -3.35
CA GLN A 80 9.26 -8.28 -4.59
C GLN A 80 10.72 -8.73 -4.36
N GLY A 81 11.18 -8.87 -3.11
CA GLY A 81 12.57 -9.19 -2.77
C GLY A 81 13.53 -7.99 -2.83
N GLU A 82 13.03 -6.78 -3.06
CA GLU A 82 13.78 -5.53 -3.11
C GLU A 82 14.02 -4.95 -1.70
N TYR A 83 14.69 -5.73 -0.85
CA TYR A 83 14.83 -5.46 0.58
C TYR A 83 15.45 -4.08 0.91
N GLN A 84 16.44 -3.63 0.13
CA GLN A 84 17.09 -2.34 0.37
C GLN A 84 16.12 -1.16 0.15
N GLN A 85 15.25 -1.26 -0.84
CA GLN A 85 14.21 -0.26 -1.10
C GLN A 85 13.11 -0.35 -0.04
N ALA A 86 12.74 -1.58 0.37
CA ALA A 86 11.78 -1.80 1.44
C ALA A 86 12.20 -1.10 2.75
N VAL A 87 13.45 -1.27 3.18
CA VAL A 87 14.00 -0.59 4.36
C VAL A 87 13.96 0.93 4.21
N THR A 88 14.25 1.44 3.01
CA THR A 88 14.23 2.88 2.75
C THR A 88 12.83 3.45 2.94
N PHE A 89 11.80 2.80 2.40
CA PHE A 89 10.42 3.23 2.56
C PHE A 89 9.91 3.07 4.00
N TYR A 90 10.25 1.98 4.68
CA TYR A 90 9.90 1.81 6.09
C TYR A 90 10.55 2.86 7.00
N LYS A 91 11.78 3.29 6.69
CA LYS A 91 12.43 4.39 7.42
C LYS A 91 11.70 5.72 7.24
N LYS A 92 11.30 6.06 6.01
CA LYS A 92 10.50 7.27 5.75
C LYS A 92 9.18 7.26 6.52
N SER A 93 8.48 6.12 6.53
CA SER A 93 7.26 5.92 7.33
C SER A 93 7.54 6.14 8.83
N LEU A 94 8.60 5.53 9.35
CA LEU A 94 8.99 5.64 10.75
C LEU A 94 9.37 7.08 11.15
N GLU A 95 10.06 7.82 10.30
CA GLU A 95 10.43 9.22 10.55
C GLU A 95 9.19 10.08 10.75
N ILE A 96 8.20 9.96 9.87
CA ILE A 96 6.94 10.69 10.00
C ILE A 96 6.16 10.24 11.24
N CYS A 97 6.09 8.93 11.49
CA CYS A 97 5.43 8.41 12.69
C CYS A 97 6.06 8.95 13.98
N LYS A 98 7.38 9.18 14.03
CA LYS A 98 8.04 9.77 15.20
C LYS A 98 7.69 11.23 15.44
N GLU A 99 7.33 11.95 14.38
CA GLU A 99 6.94 13.36 14.47
C GLU A 99 5.48 13.51 14.91
N ILE A 100 4.59 12.60 14.48
CA ILE A 100 3.15 12.72 14.73
C ILE A 100 2.65 11.88 15.92
N LEU A 101 3.36 10.82 16.31
CA LEU A 101 2.96 9.91 17.38
C LEU A 101 3.77 10.12 18.66
N SER A 102 3.16 9.77 19.79
CA SER A 102 3.90 9.70 21.06
C SER A 102 4.93 8.57 21.02
N PRO A 103 6.08 8.70 21.72
CA PRO A 103 7.13 7.68 21.72
C PRO A 103 6.67 6.28 22.16
N ASP A 104 5.62 6.20 22.99
CA ASP A 104 5.04 4.94 23.49
C ASP A 104 3.94 4.37 22.56
N ASP A 105 3.73 4.95 21.38
CA ASP A 105 2.67 4.52 20.46
C ASP A 105 2.99 3.14 19.82
N PRO A 106 2.06 2.18 19.89
CA PRO A 106 2.26 0.83 19.34
C PRO A 106 2.50 0.80 17.81
N ASN A 107 2.12 1.84 17.08
CA ASN A 107 2.41 1.93 15.65
C ASN A 107 3.91 2.13 15.37
N LEU A 108 4.64 2.79 16.27
CA LEU A 108 6.11 2.89 16.18
C LEU A 108 6.75 1.51 16.30
N ALA A 109 6.29 0.69 17.26
CA ALA A 109 6.78 -0.68 17.43
C ALA A 109 6.54 -1.54 16.19
N SER A 110 5.39 -1.38 15.53
CA SER A 110 5.07 -2.07 14.28
C SER A 110 6.02 -1.68 13.15
N SER A 111 6.36 -0.40 13.02
CA SER A 111 7.34 0.07 12.03
C SER A 111 8.74 -0.48 12.28
N TYR A 112 9.21 -0.53 13.53
CA TYR A 112 10.49 -1.16 13.87
C TYR A 112 10.52 -2.66 13.57
N ASN A 113 9.44 -3.38 13.90
CA ASN A 113 9.33 -4.81 13.58
C ASN A 113 9.38 -5.07 12.07
N ASN A 114 8.77 -4.21 11.26
CA ASN A 114 8.82 -4.34 9.81
C ASN A 114 10.24 -4.11 9.26
N ILE A 115 10.97 -3.12 9.78
CA ILE A 115 12.39 -2.89 9.40
C ILE A 115 13.27 -4.09 9.80
N GLY A 116 13.12 -4.62 11.01
CA GLY A 116 13.91 -5.75 11.48
C GLY A 116 13.54 -7.10 10.84
N GLY A 117 12.36 -7.18 10.22
CA GLY A 117 11.87 -8.36 9.50
C GLY A 117 11.96 -8.25 7.97
N VAL A 118 12.61 -7.21 7.44
CA VAL A 118 13.14 -7.17 6.07
C VAL A 118 14.48 -7.87 6.04
#